data_AF-A0A5M6IGC3-F1
#
_entry.id   AF-A0A5M6IGC3-F1
#
_cell.length_a   1.000
_cell.length_b   1.000
_cell.length_c   1.000
_cell.angle_alpha   90.00
_cell.angle_beta   90.00
_cell.angle_gamma   90.00
#
_symmetry.space_group_name_H-M   'P 1'
#
loop_
_entity.id
_entity.type
_entity.pdbx_description
1 polymer ?
#
loop_
_entity_poly.entity_id
_entity_poly.type
_entity_poly.pdbx_seq_one_letter_code
_entity_poly.pdbx_strand_id
1 'polypeptide(L)'
;MTEFDLPLVLAGIIGVGVIIYVLLDGFDLGVGMLLPMAPDDDARDTMVASIAPVWDGNETWLILGGAVLFAAFPTAYAVALPAFYVPLMTMLFALIFRGVAFEFRMKARRSKAFWSWAFTLGSATAAFCQGAMLGGLIEGVRMEDRAFAGGPFDWFTGLSVIAGLGVMAGYALLGATWLVMKTHAPLEARARNWATVALVGVLIAMAAVSGLTPLLYPPIAERWFGGQHFLYLAPVPLLTGLVALMLWRGLSQGWIWEPFVMAVGLFVLGYCGIGISLWPMIVPPGLTIENAAAPDSSLMFTLVAVLCALPMVLGYTIYAYWVFRGKVTAEDGYHG
;
A
#
# COMPACT_ATOMS: atom_id res chain seq x y z
N MET A 1 -20.67 18.12 27.30
CA MET A 1 -20.16 18.43 25.95
C MET A 1 -19.58 17.14 25.43
N THR A 2 -20.05 16.63 24.29
CA THR A 2 -19.48 15.43 23.66
C THR A 2 -17.98 15.66 23.46
N GLU A 3 -17.13 15.00 24.25
CA GLU A 3 -15.68 15.03 24.04
C GLU A 3 -15.44 14.50 22.63
N PHE A 4 -14.94 15.37 21.77
CA PHE A 4 -14.54 15.00 20.41
C PHE A 4 -13.29 14.14 20.58
N ASP A 5 -13.36 12.85 20.22
CA ASP A 5 -12.22 11.94 20.34
C ASP A 5 -11.17 12.28 19.27
N LEU A 6 -10.36 13.30 19.58
CA LEU A 6 -9.30 13.80 18.71
C LEU A 6 -8.28 12.71 18.35
N PRO A 7 -7.82 11.86 19.31
CA PRO A 7 -6.98 10.71 18.99
C PRO A 7 -7.61 9.81 17.92
N LEU A 8 -8.88 9.42 18.09
CA LEU A 8 -9.53 8.53 17.13
C LEU A 8 -9.69 9.19 15.74
N VAL A 9 -10.07 10.47 15.69
CA VAL A 9 -10.21 11.21 14.43
C VAL A 9 -8.88 11.27 13.69
N LEU A 10 -7.78 11.60 14.38
CA LEU A 10 -6.45 11.67 13.78
C LEU A 10 -5.91 10.28 13.41
N ALA A 11 -6.16 9.25 14.21
CA ALA A 11 -5.84 7.87 13.83
C ALA A 11 -6.60 7.44 12.58
N GLY A 12 -7.88 7.81 12.46
CA GLY A 12 -8.68 7.58 11.26
C GLY A 12 -8.13 8.31 10.03
N ILE A 13 -7.73 9.58 10.17
CA ILE A 13 -7.07 10.35 9.12
C ILE A 13 -5.77 9.67 8.66
N ILE A 14 -4.91 9.24 9.59
CA ILE A 14 -3.68 8.51 9.25
C ILE A 14 -4.03 7.20 8.54
N GLY A 15 -4.99 6.43 9.06
CA GLY A 15 -5.40 5.17 8.45
C GLY A 15 -5.90 5.34 7.02
N VAL A 16 -6.71 6.37 6.78
CA VAL A 16 -7.17 6.76 5.43
C VAL A 16 -5.99 7.20 4.56
N GLY A 17 -5.07 8.01 5.08
CA GLY A 17 -3.88 8.43 4.34
C GLY A 17 -2.97 7.26 3.95
N VAL A 18 -2.78 6.29 4.85
CA VAL A 18 -2.00 5.08 4.60
C VAL A 18 -2.64 4.23 3.50
N ILE A 19 -3.94 3.97 3.56
CA ILE A 19 -4.59 3.16 2.51
C ILE A 19 -4.61 3.91 1.17
N ILE A 20 -4.79 5.24 1.16
CA ILE A 20 -4.68 6.03 -0.08
C ILE A 20 -3.27 5.91 -0.66
N TYR A 21 -2.22 6.08 0.14
CA TYR A 21 -0.84 5.87 -0.30
C TYR A 21 -0.62 4.47 -0.89
N VAL A 22 -1.02 3.43 -0.15
CA VAL A 22 -0.90 2.02 -0.57
C VAL A 22 -1.63 1.75 -1.88
N LEU A 23 -2.79 2.37 -2.10
CA LEU A 23 -3.54 2.19 -3.34
C LEU A 23 -2.95 2.98 -4.51
N LEU A 24 -2.55 4.23 -4.27
CA LEU A 24 -2.03 5.13 -5.30
C LEU A 24 -0.62 4.75 -5.72
N ASP A 25 0.33 4.70 -4.79
CA ASP A 25 1.71 4.32 -5.10
C ASP A 25 1.82 2.79 -5.38
N GLY A 26 0.87 2.00 -4.90
CA GLY A 26 0.84 0.55 -5.11
C GLY A 26 0.72 0.14 -6.57
N PHE A 27 -0.09 0.84 -7.38
CA PHE A 27 -0.14 0.52 -8.82
C PHE A 27 1.12 1.01 -9.55
N ASP A 28 1.74 2.12 -9.12
CA ASP A 28 3.01 2.62 -9.68
C ASP A 28 4.14 1.60 -9.47
N LEU A 29 4.30 1.15 -8.22
CA LEU A 29 5.23 0.10 -7.83
C LEU A 29 4.92 -1.21 -8.57
N GLY A 30 3.63 -1.53 -8.72
CA GLY A 30 3.14 -2.66 -9.49
C GLY A 30 3.60 -2.67 -10.95
N VAL A 31 3.40 -1.54 -11.64
CA VAL A 31 3.86 -1.35 -13.03
C VAL A 31 5.37 -1.49 -13.11
N GLY A 32 6.11 -0.92 -12.15
CA GLY A 32 7.57 -1.04 -12.08
C GLY A 32 8.06 -2.48 -11.93
N MET A 33 7.41 -3.28 -11.07
CA MET A 33 7.74 -4.71 -10.90
C MET A 33 7.44 -5.54 -12.15
N LEU A 34 6.41 -5.18 -12.91
CA LEU A 34 6.01 -5.91 -14.12
C LEU A 34 6.83 -5.53 -15.36
N LEU A 35 7.60 -4.44 -15.30
CA LEU A 35 8.35 -3.90 -16.45
C LEU A 35 9.24 -4.94 -17.19
N PRO A 36 9.95 -5.86 -16.51
CA PRO A 36 10.74 -6.88 -17.20
C PRO A 36 9.90 -7.87 -18.02
N MET A 37 8.62 -8.06 -17.66
CA MET A 37 7.71 -8.99 -18.34
C MET A 37 7.21 -8.44 -19.68
N ALA A 38 7.40 -7.15 -19.94
CA ALA A 38 7.06 -6.53 -21.21
C ALA A 38 7.85 -7.17 -22.37
N PRO A 39 7.22 -7.33 -23.54
CA PRO A 39 7.83 -7.99 -24.72
C PRO A 39 9.04 -7.26 -25.30
N ASP A 40 8.97 -5.93 -25.32
CA ASP A 40 9.83 -5.04 -26.09
C ASP A 40 9.91 -3.69 -25.36
N ASP A 41 10.82 -2.83 -25.82
CA ASP A 41 11.05 -1.54 -25.18
C ASP A 41 9.89 -0.55 -25.39
N ASP A 42 9.13 -0.67 -26.48
CA ASP A 42 7.97 0.20 -26.75
C ASP A 42 6.83 -0.10 -25.75
N ALA A 43 6.61 -1.37 -25.42
CA ALA A 43 5.70 -1.78 -24.37
C ALA A 43 6.16 -1.29 -22.99
N ARG A 44 7.47 -1.33 -22.71
CA ARG A 44 8.03 -0.77 -21.46
C ARG A 44 7.85 0.74 -21.39
N ASP A 45 8.08 1.43 -22.50
CA ASP A 45 7.92 2.88 -22.60
C ASP A 45 6.43 3.26 -22.39
N THR A 46 5.50 2.48 -22.96
CA THR A 46 4.04 2.64 -22.74
C THR A 46 3.64 2.42 -21.27
N MET A 47 4.20 1.39 -20.63
CA MET A 47 3.95 1.10 -19.20
C MET A 47 4.41 2.27 -18.33
N VAL A 48 5.62 2.77 -18.54
CA VAL A 48 6.20 3.91 -17.81
C VAL A 48 5.40 5.19 -18.07
N ALA A 49 5.01 5.46 -19.31
CA ALA A 49 4.19 6.61 -19.66
C ALA A 49 2.80 6.60 -18.98
N SER A 50 2.24 5.41 -18.72
CA SER A 50 0.92 5.28 -18.09
C SER A 50 0.83 5.80 -16.65
N ILE A 51 1.96 5.94 -15.96
CA ILE A 51 2.06 6.38 -14.57
C ILE A 51 2.82 7.72 -14.41
N ALA A 52 3.51 8.17 -15.47
CA ALA A 52 4.32 9.39 -15.47
C ALA A 52 3.63 10.66 -14.92
N PRO A 53 2.32 10.90 -15.15
CA PRO A 53 1.69 12.13 -14.69
C PRO A 53 1.31 12.13 -13.19
N VAL A 54 1.31 10.97 -12.54
CA VAL A 54 0.72 10.81 -11.18
C VAL A 54 1.69 10.31 -10.12
N TRP A 55 2.77 9.62 -10.49
CA TRP A 55 3.65 8.92 -9.54
C TRP A 55 4.25 9.84 -8.46
N ASP A 56 4.74 11.03 -8.83
CA ASP A 56 5.34 11.98 -7.89
C ASP A 56 4.29 12.49 -6.88
N GLY A 57 3.06 12.73 -7.36
CA GLY A 57 1.93 13.09 -6.50
C GLY A 57 1.55 11.98 -5.52
N ASN A 58 1.68 10.72 -5.91
CA ASN A 58 1.32 9.57 -5.08
C ASN A 58 2.26 9.40 -3.86
N GLU A 59 3.55 9.69 -4.02
CA GLU A 59 4.53 9.66 -2.92
C GLU A 59 4.22 10.68 -1.81
N THR A 60 3.54 11.79 -2.13
CA THR A 60 3.23 12.84 -1.14
C THR A 60 2.36 12.35 0.02
N TRP A 61 1.55 11.32 -0.20
CA TRP A 61 0.69 10.72 0.83
C TRP A 61 1.50 10.02 1.94
N LEU A 62 2.66 9.44 1.60
CA LEU A 62 3.56 8.86 2.59
C LEU A 62 4.09 9.94 3.54
N ILE A 63 4.49 11.09 2.99
CA ILE A 63 5.02 12.22 3.76
C ILE A 63 3.94 12.78 4.68
N LEU A 64 2.71 12.98 4.16
CA LEU A 64 1.57 13.41 4.97
C LEU A 64 1.29 12.43 6.11
N GLY A 65 1.25 11.12 5.83
CA GLY A 65 1.03 10.08 6.83
C GLY A 65 2.10 10.10 7.94
N GLY A 66 3.37 10.19 7.57
CA GLY A 66 4.49 10.27 8.52
C GLY A 66 4.48 11.54 9.37
N ALA A 67 4.17 12.69 8.77
CA ALA A 67 4.11 13.97 9.47
C ALA A 67 2.94 14.01 10.48
N VAL A 68 1.76 13.51 10.09
CA VAL A 68 0.60 13.43 10.99
C VAL A 68 0.86 12.41 12.10
N LEU A 69 1.49 11.27 11.80
CA LEU A 69 1.88 10.29 12.83
C LEU A 69 2.84 10.91 13.85
N PHE A 70 3.85 11.65 13.39
CA PHE A 70 4.79 12.34 14.27
C PHE A 70 4.11 13.38 15.17
N ALA A 71 3.22 14.19 14.59
CA ALA A 71 2.54 15.27 15.31
C ALA A 71 1.45 14.77 16.27
N ALA A 72 0.67 13.78 15.87
CA ALA A 72 -0.46 13.26 16.63
C ALA A 72 -0.08 12.13 17.60
N PHE A 73 0.89 11.29 17.24
CA PHE A 73 1.29 10.10 18.00
C PHE A 73 2.81 9.99 18.17
N PRO A 74 3.47 10.95 18.84
CA PRO A 74 4.93 11.00 18.93
C PRO A 74 5.54 9.76 19.59
N THR A 75 4.86 9.14 20.55
CA THR A 75 5.31 7.88 21.17
C THR A 75 5.27 6.72 20.18
N ALA A 76 4.19 6.62 19.39
CA ALA A 76 4.11 5.58 18.35
C ALA A 76 5.20 5.77 17.30
N TYR A 77 5.45 7.02 16.89
CA TYR A 77 6.53 7.37 15.96
C TYR A 77 7.92 6.97 16.52
N ALA A 78 8.18 7.29 17.81
CA ALA A 78 9.45 6.99 18.47
C ALA A 78 9.71 5.50 18.68
N VAL A 79 8.67 4.67 18.74
CA VAL A 79 8.79 3.21 18.82
C VAL A 79 8.90 2.59 17.42
N ALA A 80 8.03 2.98 16.49
CA ALA A 80 7.95 2.37 15.17
C ALA A 80 9.20 2.63 14.33
N LEU A 81 9.76 3.84 14.40
CA LEU A 81 10.91 4.21 13.55
C LEU A 81 12.16 3.38 13.86
N PRO A 82 12.58 3.17 15.13
CA PRO A 82 13.65 2.23 15.45
C PRO A 82 13.30 0.77 15.16
N ALA A 83 12.07 0.34 15.47
CA ALA A 83 11.64 -1.04 15.27
C ALA A 83 11.70 -1.48 13.80
N PHE A 84 11.37 -0.54 12.90
CA PHE A 84 11.34 -0.75 11.46
C PHE A 84 12.44 0.03 10.74
N TYR A 85 13.53 0.39 11.43
CA TYR A 85 14.57 1.25 10.86
C TYR A 85 15.16 0.68 9.56
N VAL A 86 15.54 -0.60 9.58
CA VAL A 86 16.11 -1.28 8.41
C VAL A 86 15.13 -1.29 7.23
N PRO A 87 13.88 -1.78 7.35
CA PRO A 87 12.95 -1.77 6.23
C PRO A 87 12.53 -0.35 5.80
N LEU A 88 12.37 0.60 6.72
CA LEU A 88 12.06 2.00 6.40
C LEU A 88 13.17 2.66 5.58
N MET A 89 14.43 2.54 6.02
CA MET A 89 15.56 3.13 5.30
C MET A 89 15.78 2.44 3.95
N THR A 90 15.62 1.12 3.91
CA THR A 90 15.72 0.36 2.65
C THR A 90 14.62 0.79 1.67
N MET A 91 13.38 0.96 2.15
CA MET A 91 12.27 1.49 1.36
C MET A 91 12.57 2.90 0.84
N LEU A 92 13.06 3.80 1.70
CA LEU A 92 13.39 5.17 1.32
C LEU A 92 14.46 5.22 0.21
N PHE A 93 15.55 4.47 0.36
CA PHE A 93 16.57 4.38 -0.69
C PHE A 93 16.02 3.76 -1.98
N ALA A 94 15.14 2.76 -1.87
CA ALA A 94 14.50 2.15 -3.02
C ALA A 94 13.58 3.12 -3.77
N LEU A 95 12.81 3.95 -3.05
CA LEU A 95 11.97 5.00 -3.64
C LEU A 95 12.80 6.10 -4.32
N ILE A 96 13.89 6.55 -3.70
CA ILE A 96 14.82 7.51 -4.32
C ILE A 96 15.38 6.92 -5.62
N PHE A 97 15.85 5.68 -5.57
CA PHE A 97 16.43 5.02 -6.73
C PHE A 97 15.39 4.78 -7.83
N ARG A 98 14.15 4.47 -7.46
CA ARG A 98 12.99 4.37 -8.36
C ARG A 98 12.78 5.68 -9.11
N GLY A 99 12.67 6.82 -8.42
CA GLY A 99 12.46 8.13 -9.05
C GLY A 99 13.60 8.52 -10.00
N VAL A 100 14.85 8.28 -9.60
CA VAL A 100 16.03 8.51 -10.45
C VAL A 100 16.00 7.60 -11.70
N ALA A 101 15.67 6.32 -11.52
CA ALA A 101 15.59 5.37 -12.63
C ALA A 101 14.49 5.73 -13.61
N PHE A 102 13.33 6.20 -13.12
CA PHE A 102 12.22 6.65 -13.94
C PHE A 102 12.65 7.79 -14.90
N GLU A 103 13.23 8.86 -14.33
CA GLU A 103 13.70 10.02 -15.08
C GLU A 103 14.81 9.70 -16.08
N PHE A 104 15.80 8.91 -15.67
CA PHE A 104 16.93 8.59 -16.55
C PHE A 104 16.60 7.54 -17.60
N ARG A 105 15.66 6.63 -17.35
CA ARG A 105 15.24 5.64 -18.35
C ARG A 105 14.70 6.32 -19.61
N MET A 106 13.87 7.36 -19.44
CA MET A 106 13.30 8.12 -20.56
C MET A 106 14.35 8.84 -21.40
N LYS A 107 15.47 9.25 -20.78
CA LYS A 107 16.57 9.97 -21.45
C LYS A 107 17.66 9.03 -22.00
N ALA A 108 17.69 7.79 -21.54
CA ALA A 108 18.74 6.84 -21.88
C ALA A 108 18.56 6.25 -23.28
N ARG A 109 19.69 6.09 -24.00
CA ARG A 109 19.75 5.34 -25.27
C ARG A 109 20.46 3.99 -25.11
N ARG A 110 21.64 3.97 -24.47
CA ARG A 110 22.46 2.75 -24.30
C ARG A 110 22.22 2.03 -22.96
N SER A 111 21.79 2.75 -21.92
CA SER A 111 21.61 2.22 -20.57
C SER A 111 20.14 1.99 -20.18
N LYS A 112 19.21 1.94 -21.14
CA LYS A 112 17.77 1.70 -20.87
C LYS A 112 17.53 0.42 -20.06
N ALA A 113 18.26 -0.66 -20.37
CA ALA A 113 18.14 -1.92 -19.64
C ALA A 113 18.55 -1.80 -18.16
N PHE A 114 19.65 -1.08 -17.88
CA PHE A 114 20.10 -0.82 -16.52
C PHE A 114 19.04 -0.05 -15.73
N TRP A 115 18.50 1.03 -16.31
CA TRP A 115 17.46 1.83 -15.65
C TRP A 115 16.13 1.09 -15.52
N SER A 116 15.79 0.19 -16.45
CA SER A 116 14.60 -0.67 -16.34
C SER A 116 14.71 -1.63 -15.15
N TRP A 117 15.88 -2.26 -14.98
CA TRP A 117 16.15 -3.12 -13.82
C TRP A 117 16.22 -2.33 -12.52
N ALA A 118 16.83 -1.14 -12.53
CA ALA A 118 16.84 -0.24 -11.39
C ALA A 118 15.43 0.13 -10.93
N PHE A 119 14.55 0.50 -11.87
CA PHE A 119 13.16 0.81 -11.61
C PHE A 119 12.40 -0.41 -11.05
N THR A 120 12.64 -1.59 -11.63
CA THR A 120 12.03 -2.86 -11.17
C THR A 120 12.45 -3.20 -9.75
N LEU A 121 13.75 -3.19 -9.46
CA LEU A 121 14.31 -3.58 -8.17
C LEU A 121 13.96 -2.57 -7.08
N GLY A 122 13.98 -1.27 -7.40
CA GLY A 122 13.50 -0.22 -6.50
C GLY A 122 12.03 -0.42 -6.13
N SER A 123 11.19 -0.70 -7.13
CA SER A 123 9.76 -0.93 -6.91
C SER A 123 9.49 -2.19 -6.09
N ALA A 124 10.16 -3.30 -6.42
CA ALA A 124 10.04 -4.56 -5.69
C ALA A 124 10.51 -4.45 -4.24
N THR A 125 11.63 -3.77 -4.01
CA THR A 125 12.21 -3.59 -2.67
C THR A 125 11.31 -2.71 -1.81
N ALA A 126 10.80 -1.59 -2.35
CA ALA A 126 9.88 -0.73 -1.63
C ALA A 126 8.58 -1.47 -1.26
N ALA A 127 7.99 -2.21 -2.20
CA ALA A 127 6.79 -3.01 -1.96
C ALA A 127 7.00 -4.09 -0.89
N PHE A 128 8.12 -4.82 -0.95
CA PHE A 128 8.46 -5.83 0.05
C PHE A 128 8.61 -5.22 1.44
N CYS A 129 9.36 -4.11 1.57
CA CYS A 129 9.57 -3.44 2.85
C CYS A 129 8.25 -2.96 3.46
N GLN A 130 7.32 -2.44 2.66
CA GLN A 130 5.99 -2.04 3.14
C GLN A 130 5.22 -3.21 3.73
N GLY A 131 5.13 -4.32 3.01
CA GLY A 131 4.46 -5.52 3.53
C GLY A 131 5.18 -6.13 4.74
N ALA A 132 6.52 -6.11 4.76
CA ALA A 132 7.31 -6.60 5.87
C ALA A 132 7.08 -5.79 7.15
N MET A 133 6.96 -4.46 7.05
CA MET A 133 6.58 -3.62 8.19
C MET A 133 5.17 -3.93 8.69
N LEU A 134 4.21 -4.15 7.80
CA LEU A 134 2.85 -4.56 8.19
C LEU A 134 2.84 -5.92 8.91
N GLY A 135 3.56 -6.91 8.39
CA GLY A 135 3.68 -8.22 9.05
C GLY A 135 4.36 -8.13 10.41
N GLY A 136 5.43 -7.34 10.53
CA GLY A 136 6.11 -7.12 11.80
C GLY A 136 5.24 -6.34 12.80
N LEU A 137 4.40 -5.43 12.34
CA LEU A 137 3.42 -4.74 13.19
C LEU A 137 2.36 -5.69 13.74
N ILE A 138 1.90 -6.65 12.91
CA ILE A 138 0.95 -7.69 13.35
C ILE A 138 1.59 -8.62 14.39
N GLU A 139 2.86 -8.98 14.20
CA GLU A 139 3.61 -9.78 15.17
C GLU A 139 3.83 -9.04 16.50
N GLY A 140 3.92 -7.72 16.42
CA GLY A 140 4.06 -6.83 17.57
C GLY A 140 5.50 -6.36 17.76
N VAL A 141 5.63 -5.21 18.39
CA VAL A 141 6.92 -4.56 18.63
C VAL A 141 7.30 -4.74 20.09
N ARG A 142 8.53 -5.22 20.33
CA ARG A 142 9.09 -5.33 21.68
C ARG A 142 9.39 -3.94 22.24
N MET A 143 8.82 -3.64 23.40
CA MET A 143 8.92 -2.35 24.05
C MET A 143 9.25 -2.50 25.54
N GLU A 144 10.07 -1.59 26.05
CA GLU A 144 10.35 -1.38 27.48
C GLU A 144 10.22 0.13 27.75
N ASP A 145 9.49 0.52 28.78
CA ASP A 145 9.24 1.93 29.13
C ASP A 145 8.77 2.83 27.96
N ARG A 146 7.90 2.30 27.09
CA ARG A 146 7.39 2.97 25.87
C ARG A 146 8.48 3.32 24.84
N ALA A 147 9.65 2.71 24.95
CA ALA A 147 10.71 2.76 23.95
C ALA A 147 10.89 1.39 23.29
N PHE A 148 11.42 1.38 22.07
CA PHE A 148 11.77 0.13 21.39
C PHE A 148 12.92 -0.57 22.12
N ALA A 149 12.75 -1.86 22.41
CA ALA A 149 13.72 -2.67 23.15
C ALA A 149 14.16 -3.93 22.37
N GLY A 150 13.84 -4.01 21.08
CA GLY A 150 14.19 -5.13 20.22
C GLY A 150 15.54 -5.01 19.53
N GLY A 151 15.92 -6.06 18.82
CA GLY A 151 17.10 -6.08 17.95
C GLY A 151 16.83 -5.47 16.56
N PRO A 152 17.89 -5.12 15.79
CA PRO A 152 17.75 -4.52 14.44
C PRO A 152 17.01 -5.39 13.40
N PHE A 153 16.90 -6.69 13.66
CA PHE A 153 16.26 -7.68 12.78
C PHE A 153 15.00 -8.31 13.39
N ASP A 154 14.49 -7.78 14.51
CA ASP A 154 13.28 -8.32 15.15
C ASP A 154 12.03 -8.20 14.24
N TRP A 155 12.06 -7.28 13.26
CA TRP A 155 11.03 -7.18 12.22
C TRP A 155 11.09 -8.33 11.19
N PHE A 156 12.21 -9.04 11.06
CA PHE A 156 12.42 -10.02 9.99
C PHE A 156 11.94 -11.41 10.42
N THR A 157 10.64 -11.61 10.30
CA THR A 157 9.95 -12.81 10.76
C THR A 157 9.24 -13.52 9.62
N GLY A 158 8.77 -14.74 9.85
CA GLY A 158 8.02 -15.50 8.83
C GLY A 158 6.77 -14.74 8.37
N LEU A 159 6.07 -14.07 9.29
CA LEU A 159 4.89 -13.28 8.96
C LEU A 159 5.27 -12.03 8.15
N SER A 160 6.36 -11.34 8.49
CA SER A 160 6.86 -10.21 7.70
C SER A 160 7.23 -10.60 6.28
N VAL A 161 7.86 -11.77 6.07
CA VAL A 161 8.18 -12.25 4.73
C VAL A 161 6.91 -12.56 3.93
N ILE A 162 5.93 -13.25 4.55
CA ILE A 162 4.65 -13.56 3.90
C ILE A 162 3.89 -12.28 3.55
N ALA A 163 3.82 -11.32 4.46
CA ALA A 163 3.17 -10.04 4.23
C ALA A 163 3.90 -9.21 3.16
N GLY A 164 5.23 -9.18 3.19
CA GLY A 164 6.09 -8.55 2.16
C GLY A 164 5.80 -9.10 0.77
N LEU A 165 5.83 -10.42 0.60
CA LEU A 165 5.51 -11.07 -0.68
C LEU A 165 4.03 -10.87 -1.07
N GLY A 166 3.12 -10.86 -0.10
CA GLY A 166 1.71 -10.58 -0.31
C GLY A 166 1.45 -9.18 -0.86
N VAL A 167 2.10 -8.16 -0.29
CA VAL A 167 2.02 -6.78 -0.79
C VAL A 167 2.66 -6.66 -2.17
N MET A 168 3.79 -7.32 -2.43
CA MET A 168 4.35 -7.38 -3.79
C MET A 168 3.37 -7.97 -4.80
N ALA A 169 2.72 -9.10 -4.48
CA ALA A 169 1.69 -9.69 -5.34
C ALA A 169 0.49 -8.75 -5.52
N GLY A 170 0.08 -8.08 -4.45
CA GLY A 170 -1.02 -7.12 -4.49
C GLY A 170 -0.70 -5.89 -5.36
N TYR A 171 0.49 -5.32 -5.23
CA TYR A 171 0.91 -4.20 -6.06
C TYR A 171 1.06 -4.63 -7.52
N ALA A 172 1.60 -5.81 -7.79
CA ALA A 172 1.58 -6.38 -9.14
C ALA A 172 0.13 -6.52 -9.68
N LEU A 173 -0.85 -6.89 -8.84
CA LEU A 173 -2.26 -6.94 -9.23
C LEU A 173 -2.82 -5.53 -9.55
N LEU A 174 -2.55 -4.53 -8.69
CA LEU A 174 -2.97 -3.14 -8.91
C LEU A 174 -2.34 -2.58 -10.19
N GLY A 175 -1.03 -2.77 -10.39
CA GLY A 175 -0.32 -2.33 -11.58
C GLY A 175 -0.80 -3.04 -12.85
N ALA A 176 -1.04 -4.35 -12.80
CA ALA A 176 -1.56 -5.10 -13.95
C ALA A 176 -2.98 -4.64 -14.33
N THR A 177 -3.88 -4.48 -13.36
CA THR A 177 -5.24 -4.01 -13.62
C THR A 177 -5.29 -2.54 -14.05
N TRP A 178 -4.36 -1.70 -13.58
CA TRP A 178 -4.14 -0.35 -14.10
C TRP A 178 -3.74 -0.38 -15.58
N LEU A 179 -2.80 -1.25 -15.96
CA LEU A 179 -2.39 -1.39 -17.37
C LEU A 179 -3.53 -1.90 -18.26
N VAL A 180 -4.42 -2.75 -17.75
CA VAL A 180 -5.65 -3.15 -18.49
C VAL A 180 -6.51 -1.93 -18.83
N MET A 181 -6.62 -0.96 -17.91
CA MET A 181 -7.35 0.28 -18.16
C MET A 181 -6.63 1.21 -19.14
N LYS A 182 -5.31 1.34 -18.99
CA LYS A 182 -4.52 2.40 -19.65
C LYS A 182 -3.93 2.02 -21.00
N THR A 183 -3.86 0.73 -21.33
CA THR A 183 -3.18 0.26 -22.55
C THR A 183 -4.16 -0.33 -23.57
N HIS A 184 -3.63 -0.67 -24.74
CA HIS A 184 -4.33 -1.36 -25.83
C HIS A 184 -3.71 -2.74 -26.09
N ALA A 185 -4.40 -3.57 -26.87
CA ALA A 185 -3.83 -4.82 -27.36
C ALA A 185 -2.55 -4.55 -28.19
N PRO A 186 -1.49 -5.38 -28.07
CA PRO A 186 -1.43 -6.67 -27.35
C PRO A 186 -1.03 -6.56 -25.87
N LEU A 187 -0.60 -5.38 -25.39
CA LEU A 187 -0.15 -5.18 -24.02
C LEU A 187 -1.27 -5.39 -23.00
N GLU A 188 -2.48 -4.93 -23.31
CA GLU A 188 -3.67 -5.14 -22.46
C GLU A 188 -3.92 -6.63 -22.17
N ALA A 189 -3.82 -7.49 -23.18
CA ALA A 189 -4.03 -8.93 -23.02
C ALA A 189 -2.96 -9.58 -22.12
N ARG A 190 -1.71 -9.11 -22.22
CA ARG A 190 -0.63 -9.56 -21.31
C ARG A 190 -0.88 -9.09 -19.88
N ALA A 191 -1.31 -7.84 -19.71
CA ALA A 191 -1.65 -7.29 -18.40
C ALA A 191 -2.77 -8.09 -17.71
N ARG A 192 -3.78 -8.57 -18.45
CA ARG A 192 -4.81 -9.47 -17.91
C ARG A 192 -4.23 -10.79 -17.37
N ASN A 193 -3.26 -11.37 -18.09
CA ASN A 193 -2.58 -12.59 -17.66
C ASN A 193 -1.75 -12.35 -16.39
N TRP A 194 -1.00 -11.24 -16.33
CA TRP A 194 -0.26 -10.84 -15.15
C TRP A 194 -1.19 -10.60 -13.95
N ALA A 195 -2.32 -9.92 -14.15
CA ALA A 195 -3.33 -9.70 -13.12
C ALA A 195 -3.90 -11.02 -12.59
N THR A 196 -4.12 -12.02 -13.46
CA THR A 196 -4.65 -13.33 -13.05
C THR A 196 -3.66 -14.08 -12.16
N VAL A 197 -2.37 -14.08 -12.53
CA VAL A 197 -1.31 -14.70 -11.72
C VAL A 197 -1.13 -13.96 -10.39
N ALA A 198 -1.11 -12.62 -10.43
CA ALA A 198 -0.98 -11.78 -9.24
C ALA A 198 -2.17 -11.97 -8.28
N LEU A 199 -3.40 -12.10 -8.79
CA LEU A 199 -4.59 -12.40 -7.99
C LEU A 199 -4.44 -13.71 -7.23
N VAL A 200 -3.94 -14.77 -7.86
CA VAL A 200 -3.68 -16.04 -7.16
C VAL A 200 -2.67 -15.83 -6.02
N GLY A 201 -1.59 -15.08 -6.29
CA GLY A 201 -0.60 -14.73 -5.26
C GLY A 201 -1.21 -13.97 -4.08
N VAL A 202 -2.07 -12.98 -4.36
CA VAL A 202 -2.80 -12.20 -3.34
C VAL A 202 -3.69 -13.11 -2.51
N LEU A 203 -4.47 -14.00 -3.13
CA LEU A 203 -5.37 -14.90 -2.41
C LEU A 203 -4.62 -15.88 -1.52
N ILE A 204 -3.48 -16.41 -1.99
CA ILE A 204 -2.60 -17.26 -1.18
C ILE A 204 -2.07 -16.47 0.02
N ALA A 205 -1.57 -15.25 -0.18
CA ALA A 205 -1.04 -14.42 0.89
C ALA A 205 -2.13 -14.01 1.91
N MET A 206 -3.31 -13.60 1.44
CA MET A 206 -4.45 -13.27 2.30
C MET A 206 -4.90 -14.48 3.12
N ALA A 207 -4.99 -15.66 2.50
CA ALA A 207 -5.33 -16.90 3.20
C ALA A 207 -4.25 -17.28 4.23
N ALA A 208 -2.97 -17.14 3.89
CA ALA A 208 -1.87 -17.41 4.79
C ALA A 208 -1.88 -16.47 5.99
N VAL A 209 -1.99 -15.16 5.80
CA VAL A 209 -2.05 -14.18 6.90
C VAL A 209 -3.31 -14.38 7.75
N SER A 210 -4.47 -14.54 7.12
CA SER A 210 -5.76 -14.71 7.84
C SER A 210 -5.84 -16.05 8.59
N GLY A 211 -5.13 -17.08 8.12
CA GLY A 211 -5.05 -18.37 8.79
C GLY A 211 -3.99 -18.41 9.89
N LEU A 212 -2.80 -17.87 9.64
CA LEU A 212 -1.69 -17.91 10.58
C LEU A 212 -1.88 -16.94 11.75
N THR A 213 -2.41 -15.74 11.52
CA THR A 213 -2.50 -14.73 12.58
C THR A 213 -3.38 -15.15 13.76
N PRO A 214 -4.58 -15.74 13.59
CA PRO A 214 -5.36 -16.22 14.72
C PRO A 214 -4.72 -17.43 15.42
N LEU A 215 -4.00 -18.27 14.67
CA LEU A 215 -3.31 -19.44 15.23
C LEU A 215 -2.12 -19.05 16.11
N LEU A 216 -1.41 -17.98 15.73
CA LEU A 216 -0.21 -17.53 16.41
C LEU A 216 -0.52 -16.52 17.53
N TYR A 217 -1.59 -15.74 17.41
CA TYR A 217 -1.93 -14.66 18.34
C TYR A 217 -3.33 -14.85 18.94
N PRO A 218 -3.43 -15.38 20.18
CA PRO A 218 -4.72 -15.60 20.85
C PRO A 218 -5.65 -14.38 20.92
N PRO A 219 -5.18 -13.13 21.14
CA PRO A 219 -6.07 -11.97 21.13
C PRO A 219 -6.74 -11.73 19.78
N ILE A 220 -6.06 -12.04 18.67
CA ILE A 220 -6.63 -11.95 17.32
C ILE A 220 -7.66 -13.07 17.12
N ALA A 221 -7.36 -14.30 17.56
CA ALA A 221 -8.32 -15.40 17.52
C ALA A 221 -9.60 -15.10 18.30
N GLU A 222 -9.48 -14.57 19.53
CA GLU A 222 -10.65 -14.20 20.34
C GLU A 222 -11.47 -13.09 19.67
N ARG A 223 -10.81 -12.15 18.98
CA ARG A 223 -11.51 -11.08 18.25
C ARG A 223 -12.33 -11.60 17.08
N TRP A 224 -11.79 -12.53 16.30
CA TRP A 224 -12.43 -13.04 15.09
C TRP A 224 -13.40 -14.19 15.35
N PHE A 225 -13.10 -15.05 16.31
CA PHE A 225 -13.82 -16.30 16.54
C PHE A 225 -14.48 -16.40 17.93
N GLY A 226 -14.21 -15.45 18.83
CA GLY A 226 -14.80 -15.43 20.17
C GLY A 226 -16.29 -15.05 20.14
N GLY A 227 -17.10 -15.81 20.87
CA GLY A 227 -18.53 -15.53 21.08
C GLY A 227 -19.32 -15.33 19.78
N GLN A 228 -19.97 -14.16 19.65
CA GLN A 228 -20.76 -13.80 18.46
C GLN A 228 -19.99 -12.95 17.44
N HIS A 229 -18.72 -12.61 17.71
CA HIS A 229 -17.93 -11.76 16.80
C HIS A 229 -17.76 -12.41 15.43
N PHE A 230 -17.66 -13.74 15.39
CA PHE A 230 -17.61 -14.49 14.13
C PHE A 230 -18.77 -14.14 13.20
N LEU A 231 -20.00 -14.03 13.70
CA LEU A 231 -21.16 -13.71 12.86
C LEU A 231 -21.11 -12.28 12.31
N TYR A 232 -20.67 -11.33 13.13
CA TYR A 232 -20.56 -9.93 12.73
C TYR A 232 -19.39 -9.66 11.79
N LEU A 233 -18.32 -10.45 11.90
CA LEU A 233 -17.09 -10.30 11.10
C LEU A 233 -17.03 -11.23 9.88
N ALA A 234 -17.84 -12.29 9.82
CA ALA A 234 -17.99 -13.17 8.66
C ALA A 234 -18.27 -12.46 7.32
N PRO A 235 -18.97 -11.31 7.26
CA PRO A 235 -19.11 -10.55 6.01
C PRO A 235 -17.77 -10.17 5.38
N VAL A 236 -16.71 -9.89 6.16
CA VAL A 236 -15.40 -9.49 5.63
C VAL A 236 -14.77 -10.57 4.72
N PRO A 237 -14.54 -11.83 5.17
CA PRO A 237 -14.01 -12.87 4.30
C PRO A 237 -14.97 -13.27 3.17
N LEU A 238 -16.29 -13.21 3.40
CA LEU A 238 -17.28 -13.50 2.35
C LEU A 238 -17.23 -12.47 1.22
N LEU A 239 -17.16 -11.18 1.56
CA LEU A 239 -17.00 -10.10 0.58
C LEU A 239 -15.65 -10.20 -0.13
N THR A 240 -14.57 -10.55 0.58
CA THR A 240 -13.26 -10.80 -0.05
C THR A 240 -13.36 -11.90 -1.11
N GLY A 241 -13.99 -13.03 -0.79
CA GLY A 241 -14.21 -14.12 -1.74
C GLY A 241 -15.08 -13.70 -2.94
N LEU A 242 -16.14 -12.92 -2.69
CA LEU A 242 -17.01 -12.40 -3.75
C LEU A 242 -16.28 -11.45 -4.69
N VAL A 243 -15.55 -10.47 -4.14
CA VAL A 243 -14.77 -9.50 -4.91
C VAL A 243 -13.67 -10.21 -5.72
N ALA A 244 -13.00 -11.21 -5.13
CA ALA A 244 -12.01 -12.01 -5.84
C ALA A 244 -12.62 -12.78 -7.02
N LEU A 245 -13.81 -13.38 -6.83
CA LEU A 245 -14.53 -14.06 -7.90
C LEU A 245 -14.96 -13.09 -9.01
N MET A 246 -15.45 -11.91 -8.64
CA MET A 246 -15.83 -10.86 -9.59
C MET A 246 -14.64 -10.36 -10.38
N LEU A 247 -13.49 -10.17 -9.73
CA LEU A 247 -12.23 -9.80 -10.37
C LEU A 247 -11.78 -10.87 -11.37
N TRP A 248 -11.77 -12.13 -10.97
CA TRP A 248 -11.42 -13.25 -11.85
C TRP A 248 -12.32 -13.30 -13.10
N ARG A 249 -13.63 -13.09 -12.92
CA ARG A 249 -14.59 -13.00 -14.03
C ARG A 249 -14.33 -11.77 -14.90
N GLY A 250 -14.10 -10.60 -14.31
CA GLY A 250 -13.83 -9.37 -15.05
C GLY A 250 -12.57 -9.46 -15.92
N LEU A 251 -11.53 -10.16 -15.42
CA LEU A 251 -10.31 -10.40 -16.18
C LEU A 251 -10.56 -11.29 -17.41
N SER A 252 -11.44 -12.30 -17.31
CA SER A 252 -11.76 -13.23 -18.41
C SER A 252 -12.84 -12.72 -19.37
N GLN A 253 -13.74 -11.85 -18.93
CA GLN A 253 -14.87 -11.33 -19.72
C GLN A 253 -14.56 -10.01 -20.47
N GLY A 254 -13.32 -9.52 -20.40
CA GLY A 254 -12.90 -8.32 -21.14
C GLY A 254 -13.33 -7.00 -20.50
N TRP A 255 -13.72 -6.99 -19.21
CA TRP A 255 -14.02 -5.75 -18.48
C TRP A 255 -12.78 -4.87 -18.38
N ILE A 256 -12.95 -3.55 -18.37
CA ILE A 256 -11.83 -2.60 -18.52
C ILE A 256 -11.48 -1.94 -17.20
N TRP A 257 -12.44 -1.25 -16.55
CA TRP A 257 -12.19 -0.49 -15.32
C TRP A 257 -12.57 -1.28 -14.06
N GLU A 258 -13.52 -2.20 -14.20
CA GLU A 258 -14.04 -3.02 -13.13
C GLU A 258 -12.95 -3.88 -12.45
N PRO A 259 -12.00 -4.50 -13.17
CA PRO A 259 -10.92 -5.27 -12.52
C PRO A 259 -10.07 -4.43 -11.57
N PHE A 260 -9.77 -3.18 -11.92
CA PHE A 260 -9.00 -2.29 -11.05
C PHE A 260 -9.78 -1.94 -9.79
N VAL A 261 -11.07 -1.61 -9.92
CA VAL A 261 -11.92 -1.31 -8.75
C VAL A 261 -12.07 -2.52 -7.83
N MET A 262 -12.17 -3.73 -8.38
CA MET A 262 -12.22 -4.95 -7.57
C MET A 262 -10.86 -5.25 -6.90
N ALA A 263 -9.74 -4.99 -7.57
CA ALA A 263 -8.41 -5.10 -6.97
C ALA A 263 -8.24 -4.11 -5.79
N VAL A 264 -8.66 -2.85 -5.97
CA VAL A 264 -8.73 -1.85 -4.89
C VAL A 264 -9.62 -2.36 -3.75
N GLY A 265 -10.78 -2.93 -4.06
CA GLY A 265 -11.70 -3.53 -3.08
C GLY A 265 -11.05 -4.63 -2.24
N LEU A 266 -10.25 -5.52 -2.84
CA LEU A 266 -9.49 -6.54 -2.10
C LEU A 266 -8.48 -5.93 -1.13
N PHE A 267 -7.77 -4.88 -1.56
CA PHE A 267 -6.83 -4.15 -0.71
C PHE A 267 -7.53 -3.50 0.47
N VAL A 268 -8.66 -2.83 0.23
CA VAL A 268 -9.45 -2.20 1.29
C VAL A 268 -9.95 -3.25 2.29
N LEU A 269 -10.47 -4.38 1.80
CA LEU A 269 -10.95 -5.47 2.67
C LEU A 269 -9.81 -6.10 3.50
N GLY A 270 -8.65 -6.32 2.89
CA GLY A 270 -7.46 -6.79 3.61
C GLY A 270 -6.99 -5.80 4.67
N TYR A 271 -6.95 -4.51 4.32
CA TYR A 271 -6.60 -3.43 5.24
C TYR A 271 -7.58 -3.31 6.42
N CYS A 272 -8.89 -3.40 6.15
CA CYS A 272 -9.91 -3.47 7.19
C CYS A 272 -9.71 -4.70 8.10
N GLY A 273 -9.36 -5.85 7.54
CA GLY A 273 -9.03 -7.05 8.30
C GLY A 273 -7.87 -6.84 9.29
N ILE A 274 -6.82 -6.15 8.86
CA ILE A 274 -5.70 -5.75 9.74
C ILE A 274 -6.18 -4.77 10.80
N GLY A 275 -6.92 -3.73 10.42
CA GLY A 275 -7.46 -2.73 11.35
C GLY A 275 -8.33 -3.36 12.45
N ILE A 276 -9.23 -4.27 12.09
CA ILE A 276 -10.06 -5.03 13.03
C ILE A 276 -9.19 -5.89 13.96
N SER A 277 -8.17 -6.56 13.41
CA SER A 277 -7.30 -7.45 14.18
C SER A 277 -6.49 -6.69 15.23
N LEU A 278 -5.95 -5.53 14.87
CA LEU A 278 -5.06 -4.74 15.71
C LEU A 278 -5.81 -3.76 16.61
N TRP A 279 -7.08 -3.45 16.36
CA TRP A 279 -7.85 -2.50 17.17
C TRP A 279 -7.82 -2.83 18.68
N PRO A 280 -7.62 -1.85 19.58
CA PRO A 280 -7.40 -0.40 19.37
C PRO A 280 -5.91 0.01 19.37
N MET A 281 -5.02 -0.90 19.00
CA MET A 281 -3.57 -0.71 19.07
C MET A 281 -3.06 0.08 17.88
N ILE A 282 -2.26 1.12 18.13
CA ILE A 282 -1.47 1.78 17.09
C ILE A 282 -0.12 1.09 16.91
N VAL A 283 0.47 0.59 18.00
CA VAL A 283 1.64 -0.29 18.01
C VAL A 283 1.40 -1.46 18.97
N PRO A 284 1.03 -2.65 18.47
CA PRO A 284 0.81 -3.84 19.29
C PRO A 284 2.09 -4.32 19.99
N PRO A 285 1.99 -4.99 21.15
CA PRO A 285 0.77 -5.21 21.96
C PRO A 285 0.56 -4.13 23.05
N GLY A 286 1.48 -3.16 23.20
CA GLY A 286 1.54 -2.30 24.38
C GLY A 286 1.03 -0.87 24.22
N LEU A 287 0.83 -0.37 23.00
CA LEU A 287 0.53 1.04 22.77
C LEU A 287 -0.80 1.25 22.01
N THR A 288 -1.83 1.68 22.74
CA THR A 288 -3.16 2.03 22.20
C THR A 288 -3.15 3.41 21.55
N ILE A 289 -4.15 3.69 20.69
CA ILE A 289 -4.36 5.01 20.08
C ILE A 289 -4.42 6.11 21.16
N GLU A 290 -5.21 5.89 22.22
CA GLU A 290 -5.36 6.85 23.33
C GLU A 290 -4.04 7.09 24.08
N ASN A 291 -3.30 6.02 24.40
CA ASN A 291 -2.06 6.13 25.18
C ASN A 291 -0.87 6.68 24.38
N ALA A 292 -0.94 6.63 23.05
CA ALA A 292 0.07 7.17 22.15
C ALA A 292 -0.14 8.65 21.81
N ALA A 293 -1.33 9.19 22.09
CA ALA A 293 -1.74 10.50 21.64
C ALA A 293 -0.94 11.63 22.28
N ALA A 294 -0.65 12.66 21.51
CA ALA A 294 -0.13 13.92 22.00
C ALA A 294 -1.17 14.67 22.87
N PRO A 295 -0.78 15.70 23.63
CA PRO A 295 -1.73 16.56 24.35
C PRO A 295 -2.77 17.18 23.41
N ASP A 296 -3.99 17.41 23.91
CA ASP A 296 -5.14 17.91 23.12
C ASP A 296 -4.85 19.18 22.32
N SER A 297 -4.02 20.09 22.85
CA SER A 297 -3.61 21.31 22.14
C SER A 297 -2.82 20.99 20.86
N SER A 298 -1.92 20.02 20.91
CA SER A 298 -1.17 19.53 19.76
C SER A 298 -2.06 18.76 18.78
N LEU A 299 -3.01 17.96 19.28
CA LEU A 299 -3.97 17.25 18.44
C LEU A 299 -4.88 18.22 17.68
N MET A 300 -5.42 19.23 18.37
CA MET A 300 -6.26 20.25 17.75
C MET A 300 -5.49 21.06 16.70
N PHE A 301 -4.26 21.47 17.01
CA PHE A 301 -3.39 22.15 16.04
C PHE A 301 -3.15 21.30 14.80
N THR A 302 -2.82 20.02 14.99
CA THR A 302 -2.61 19.06 13.91
C THR A 302 -3.87 18.85 13.09
N LEU A 303 -5.03 18.72 13.73
CA LEU A 303 -6.31 18.55 13.06
C LEU A 303 -6.64 19.75 12.16
N VAL A 304 -6.48 20.98 12.65
CA VAL A 304 -6.70 22.19 11.84
C VAL A 304 -5.74 22.21 10.64
N ALA A 305 -4.46 21.90 10.84
CA ALA A 305 -3.49 21.83 9.75
C ALA A 305 -3.90 20.79 8.68
N VAL A 306 -4.34 19.61 9.11
CA VAL A 306 -4.83 18.57 8.18
C VAL A 306 -6.11 19.00 7.47
N LEU A 307 -7.07 19.61 8.17
CA LEU A 307 -8.32 20.08 7.56
C LEU A 307 -8.08 21.16 6.50
N CYS A 308 -7.00 21.93 6.60
CA CYS A 308 -6.56 22.83 5.55
C CYS A 308 -5.82 22.10 4.43
N ALA A 309 -4.87 21.21 4.77
CA ALA A 309 -4.00 20.55 3.80
C ALA A 309 -4.72 19.50 2.95
N LEU A 310 -5.57 18.66 3.57
CA LEU A 310 -6.18 17.51 2.94
C LEU A 310 -7.10 17.88 1.75
N PRO A 311 -7.96 18.92 1.82
CA PRO A 311 -8.73 19.36 0.66
C PRO A 311 -7.86 19.85 -0.50
N MET A 312 -6.73 20.50 -0.21
CA MET A 312 -5.79 20.96 -1.25
C MET A 312 -5.12 19.79 -1.96
N VAL A 313 -4.61 18.81 -1.18
CA VAL A 313 -3.98 17.60 -1.74
C VAL A 313 -5.00 16.79 -2.54
N LEU A 314 -6.19 16.54 -1.98
CA LEU A 314 -7.26 15.83 -2.69
C LEU A 314 -7.70 16.54 -3.96
N GLY A 315 -7.86 17.87 -3.91
CA GLY A 315 -8.23 18.67 -5.07
C GLY A 315 -7.20 18.58 -6.20
N TYR A 316 -5.91 18.68 -5.86
CA TYR A 316 -4.82 18.49 -6.80
C TYR A 316 -4.80 17.06 -7.38
N THR A 317 -4.91 16.02 -6.54
CA THR A 317 -4.96 14.63 -6.98
C THR A 317 -6.13 14.38 -7.92
N ILE A 318 -7.35 14.78 -7.55
CA ILE A 318 -8.55 14.61 -8.39
C ILE A 318 -8.37 15.32 -9.74
N TYR A 319 -7.83 16.54 -9.73
CA TYR A 319 -7.56 17.29 -10.95
C TYR A 319 -6.56 16.57 -11.86
N ALA A 320 -5.43 16.11 -11.32
CA ALA A 320 -4.43 15.37 -12.08
C ALA A 320 -5.02 14.11 -12.73
N TYR A 321 -5.74 13.28 -11.97
CA TYR A 321 -6.39 12.07 -12.49
C TYR A 321 -7.49 12.37 -13.52
N TRP A 322 -8.21 13.49 -13.37
CA TRP A 322 -9.22 13.91 -14.32
C TRP A 322 -8.62 14.35 -15.67
N VAL A 323 -7.52 15.12 -15.64
CA VAL A 323 -6.79 15.55 -16.84
C VAL A 323 -6.20 14.35 -17.57
N PHE A 324 -5.59 13.41 -16.86
CA PHE A 324 -4.89 12.25 -17.45
C PHE A 324 -5.72 10.96 -17.49
N ARG A 325 -7.05 11.07 -17.63
CA ARG A 325 -7.96 9.91 -17.61
C ARG A 325 -7.88 9.01 -18.85
N GLY A 326 -7.39 9.52 -19.98
CA GLY A 326 -7.29 8.80 -21.26
C GLY A 326 -6.39 7.55 -21.22
N LYS A 327 -6.50 6.72 -22.26
CA LYS A 327 -5.52 5.66 -22.55
C LYS A 327 -4.22 6.27 -23.07
N VAL A 328 -3.11 5.56 -22.89
CA VAL A 328 -1.76 6.03 -23.20
C VAL A 328 -1.16 5.14 -24.28
N THR A 329 -0.55 5.76 -25.28
CA THR A 329 0.22 5.15 -26.35
C THR A 329 1.70 5.48 -26.20
N ALA A 330 2.58 4.78 -26.92
CA ALA A 330 4.03 5.05 -26.89
C ALA A 330 4.38 6.47 -27.38
N GLU A 331 3.52 7.09 -28.19
CA GLU A 331 3.69 8.45 -28.73
C GLU A 331 3.28 9.54 -27.72
N ASP A 332 2.48 9.20 -26.71
CA ASP A 332 2.06 10.14 -25.65
C ASP A 332 3.17 10.43 -24.63
N GLY A 333 4.38 9.89 -24.85
CA GLY A 333 5.60 10.24 -24.14
C GLY A 333 6.03 11.69 -24.42
N TYR A 334 5.26 12.64 -23.88
CA TYR A 334 5.54 14.07 -23.79
C TYR A 334 5.65 14.80 -25.15
N HIS A 335 4.53 15.37 -25.60
CA HIS A 335 4.55 16.66 -26.31
C HIS A 335 4.69 17.76 -25.25
N GLY A 336 5.83 18.46 -25.28
CA GLY A 336 5.93 19.80 -24.69
C GLY A 336 5.12 20.82 -25.49
#